data_AF-A0A936CP56-F1
#
_entry.id   AF-A0A936CP56-F1
#
_cell.length_a   1.000
_cell.length_b   1.000
_cell.length_c   1.000
_cell.angle_alpha   90.00
_cell.angle_beta   90.00
_cell.angle_gamma   90.00
#
_symmetry.space_group_name_H-M   'P 1'
#
loop_
_entity.id
_entity.type
_entity.pdbx_description
1 polymer ?
#
loop_
_entity_poly.entity_id
_entity_poly.type
_entity_poly.pdbx_seq_one_letter_code
_entity_poly.pdbx_strand_id
1 'polypeptide(L)'
;MQTVALLKNRQFIYSYNNIQNAYTEGFEAEWRSKLIRNFQISLSYNYLLAKDKDILNQIKQKQIYGRNPETLESYLITKKDYLGLYGRSPHSGIAKLRYQSKSGKWDASLRCIYRGSYGSAATAGSVSGTLIPSSDRNSNGILDRYDHLVTDYFILNAGYAYQINSNWRISRC
;
A
#
# COMPACT_ATOMS: atom_id res chain seq x y z
N MET A 1 -7.78 8.14 -8.33
CA MET A 1 -8.98 7.41 -8.77
C MET A 1 -9.23 6.29 -7.79
N GLN A 2 -10.38 6.30 -7.15
CA GLN A 2 -10.80 5.27 -6.21
C GLN A 2 -12.01 4.57 -6.80
N THR A 3 -12.03 3.24 -6.79
CA THR A 3 -13.22 2.47 -7.18
C THR A 3 -14.32 2.71 -6.15
N VAL A 4 -15.46 3.21 -6.60
CA VAL A 4 -16.63 3.48 -5.74
C VAL A 4 -17.79 2.51 -6.00
N ALA A 5 -17.82 1.88 -7.19
CA ALA A 5 -18.84 0.89 -7.53
C ALA A 5 -18.37 -0.01 -8.68
N LEU A 6 -19.03 -1.15 -8.83
CA LEU A 6 -18.94 -2.01 -10.01
C LEU A 6 -20.29 -2.09 -10.69
N LEU A 7 -20.34 -1.77 -11.98
CA LEU A 7 -21.53 -1.90 -12.80
C LEU A 7 -21.84 -3.38 -13.09
N LYS A 8 -23.10 -3.70 -13.40
CA LYS A 8 -23.53 -5.07 -13.77
C LYS A 8 -22.77 -5.64 -14.98
N ASN A 9 -22.20 -4.78 -15.83
CA ASN A 9 -21.35 -5.15 -16.97
C ASN A 9 -19.86 -5.34 -16.60
N ARG A 10 -19.53 -5.44 -15.30
CA ARG A 10 -18.15 -5.60 -14.76
C ARG A 10 -17.20 -4.43 -15.03
N GLN A 11 -17.73 -3.23 -15.29
CA GLN A 11 -16.92 -2.01 -15.36
C GLN A 11 -16.80 -1.35 -13.99
N PHE A 12 -15.61 -0.87 -13.64
CA PHE A 12 -15.35 -0.13 -12.41
C PHE A 12 -15.74 1.35 -12.57
N ILE A 13 -16.52 1.87 -11.63
CA ILE A 13 -16.78 3.31 -11.50
C ILE A 13 -15.73 3.90 -10.57
N TYR A 14 -15.06 4.94 -11.03
CA TYR A 14 -14.04 5.65 -10.26
C TYR A 14 -14.55 7.03 -9.83
N SER A 15 -14.33 7.37 -8.57
CA SER A 15 -14.51 8.74 -8.07
C SER A 15 -13.16 9.40 -7.78
N TYR A 16 -13.18 10.73 -7.77
CA TYR A 16 -12.07 11.59 -7.38
C TYR A 16 -12.41 12.28 -6.07
N ASN A 17 -11.61 12.03 -5.04
CA ASN A 17 -11.55 12.90 -3.88
C ASN A 17 -10.44 13.92 -4.12
N ASN A 18 -10.81 15.19 -4.17
CA ASN A 18 -9.87 16.28 -4.31
C ASN A 18 -9.29 16.61 -2.92
N ILE A 19 -8.01 16.32 -2.72
CA ILE A 19 -7.28 16.72 -1.51
C ILE A 19 -6.55 18.01 -1.89
N GLN A 20 -7.00 19.14 -1.36
CA GLN A 20 -6.51 20.45 -1.75
C GLN A 20 -5.04 20.64 -1.37
N ASN A 21 -4.62 20.15 -0.19
CA ASN A 21 -3.27 20.34 0.34
C ASN A 21 -2.70 19.07 0.99
N ALA A 22 -2.12 18.19 0.18
CA ALA A 22 -1.41 17.02 0.69
C ALA A 22 -0.02 17.40 1.25
N TYR A 23 0.36 16.75 2.35
CA TYR A 23 1.70 16.74 2.94
C TYR A 23 2.26 15.32 2.86
N THR A 24 3.42 15.17 2.22
CA THR A 24 4.13 13.90 2.14
C THR A 24 5.56 14.08 2.61
N GLU A 25 5.95 13.32 3.62
CA GLU A 25 7.31 13.30 4.16
C GLU A 25 7.72 11.85 4.37
N GLY A 26 8.99 11.54 4.14
CA GLY A 26 9.43 10.17 4.19
C GLY A 26 10.91 10.03 3.91
N PHE A 27 11.37 8.78 3.94
CA PHE A 27 12.71 8.42 3.49
C PHE A 27 12.65 7.13 2.69
N GLU A 28 13.59 7.01 1.76
CA GLU A 28 13.75 5.83 0.93
C GLU A 28 15.18 5.32 1.12
N ALA A 29 15.30 4.01 1.27
CA ALA A 29 16.57 3.32 1.40
C ALA A 29 16.66 2.22 0.34
N GLU A 30 17.66 2.29 -0.52
CA GLU A 30 17.99 1.23 -1.46
C GLU A 30 19.36 0.65 -1.13
N TRP A 31 19.43 -0.67 -1.07
CA TRP A 31 20.67 -1.41 -0.95
C TRP A 31 20.75 -2.48 -2.04
N ARG A 32 21.87 -2.50 -2.75
CA ARG A 32 22.12 -3.47 -3.82
C ARG A 32 23.52 -4.02 -3.65
N SER A 33 23.62 -5.35 -3.60
CA SER A 33 24.90 -6.03 -3.46
C SER A 33 24.96 -7.30 -4.29
N LYS A 34 26.17 -7.65 -4.72
CA LYS A 34 26.48 -8.95 -5.31
C LYS A 34 27.12 -9.79 -4.21
N LEU A 35 26.34 -10.66 -3.55
CA LEU A 35 26.82 -11.51 -2.46
C LEU A 35 27.90 -12.49 -2.95
N ILE A 36 27.69 -13.10 -4.11
CA ILE A 36 28.59 -14.06 -4.77
C ILE A 36 28.53 -13.74 -6.27
N ARG A 37 29.52 -14.16 -7.09
CA ARG A 37 29.53 -13.97 -8.56
C ARG A 37 28.21 -14.32 -9.26
N ASN A 38 27.39 -15.18 -8.64
CA ASN A 38 26.17 -15.74 -9.21
C ASN A 38 24.88 -15.21 -8.57
N PHE A 39 24.96 -14.46 -7.47
CA PHE A 39 23.80 -13.96 -6.73
C PHE A 39 23.86 -12.45 -6.59
N GLN A 40 22.76 -11.79 -6.98
CA GLN A 40 22.53 -10.37 -6.77
C GLN A 40 21.32 -10.18 -5.87
N ILE A 41 21.50 -9.42 -4.80
CA ILE A 41 20.41 -9.00 -3.92
C ILE A 41 20.14 -7.51 -4.13
N SER A 42 18.87 -7.12 -4.04
CA SER A 42 18.45 -5.72 -4.01
C SER A 42 17.31 -5.57 -3.01
N LEU A 43 17.49 -4.71 -2.02
CA LEU A 43 16.49 -4.35 -1.03
C LEU A 43 16.12 -2.88 -1.26
N SER A 44 14.85 -2.58 -1.24
CA SER A 44 14.31 -1.22 -1.30
C SER A 44 13.28 -1.08 -0.20
N TYR A 45 13.36 -0.02 0.59
CA TYR A 45 12.42 0.27 1.66
C TYR A 45 11.99 1.73 1.57
N ASN A 46 10.69 1.96 1.57
CA ASN A 46 10.10 3.28 1.50
C ASN A 46 9.22 3.51 2.73
N TYR A 47 9.56 4.53 3.49
CA TYR A 47 8.74 5.07 4.55
C TYR A 47 8.08 6.37 4.08
N LEU A 48 6.75 6.46 4.15
CA LEU A 48 6.00 7.59 3.62
C LEU A 48 4.83 7.99 4.54
N LEU A 49 4.97 9.12 5.21
CA LEU A 49 3.87 9.80 5.91
C LEU A 49 3.13 10.69 4.92
N ALA A 50 1.90 10.32 4.58
CA ALA A 50 1.02 11.12 3.72
C ALA A 50 -0.19 11.60 4.53
N LYS A 51 -0.32 12.91 4.74
CA LYS A 51 -1.36 13.56 5.56
C LYS A 51 -1.99 14.75 4.84
N ASP A 52 -3.22 15.09 5.17
CA ASP A 52 -3.87 16.32 4.70
C ASP A 52 -3.52 17.49 5.63
N LYS A 53 -3.00 18.60 5.07
CA LYS A 53 -2.60 19.79 5.84
C LYS A 53 -3.80 20.50 6.47
N ASP A 54 -4.95 20.49 5.81
CA ASP A 54 -6.14 21.19 6.29
C ASP A 54 -6.72 20.45 7.51
N ILE A 55 -6.77 19.13 7.45
CA ILE A 55 -7.11 18.27 8.60
C ILE A 55 -6.10 18.46 9.74
N LEU A 56 -4.80 18.49 9.45
CA LEU A 56 -3.78 18.76 10.47
C LEU A 56 -3.95 20.13 11.15
N ASN A 57 -4.40 21.15 10.41
CA ASN A 57 -4.66 22.48 10.96
C ASN A 57 -5.93 22.49 11.82
N GLN A 58 -7.02 21.85 11.38
CA GLN A 58 -8.23 21.70 12.19
C GLN A 58 -7.96 20.91 13.48
N ILE A 59 -7.11 19.87 13.44
CA ILE A 59 -6.64 19.14 14.63
C ILE A 59 -5.88 20.07 15.59
N LYS A 60 -4.98 20.94 15.07
CA LYS A 60 -4.28 21.93 15.89
C LYS A 60 -5.25 22.93 16.54
N GLN A 61 -6.31 23.30 15.83
CA GLN A 61 -7.36 24.20 16.31
C GLN A 61 -8.39 23.50 17.21
N LYS A 62 -8.24 22.18 17.46
CA LYS A 62 -9.16 21.35 18.25
C LYS A 62 -10.60 21.33 17.72
N GLN A 63 -10.76 21.35 16.39
CA GLN A 63 -12.07 21.43 15.74
C GLN A 63 -12.61 20.07 15.26
N ILE A 64 -11.79 19.02 15.29
CA ILE A 64 -12.18 17.68 14.83
C ILE A 64 -12.39 16.75 16.03
N TYR A 65 -13.52 16.06 16.01
CA TYR A 65 -13.90 15.07 17.00
C TYR A 65 -14.13 13.73 16.32
N GLY A 66 -13.73 12.67 17.00
CA GLY A 66 -14.08 11.29 16.64
C GLY A 66 -15.09 10.76 17.64
N ARG A 67 -15.71 9.65 17.28
CA ARG A 67 -16.60 8.92 18.18
C ARG A 67 -16.02 7.53 18.38
N ASN A 68 -15.92 7.09 19.63
CA ASN A 68 -15.58 5.70 19.92
C ASN A 68 -16.75 4.83 19.45
N PRO A 69 -16.55 3.89 18.50
CA PRO A 69 -17.64 3.07 17.98
C PRO A 69 -18.19 2.06 19.01
N GLU A 70 -17.48 1.81 20.11
CA GLU A 70 -17.88 0.89 21.17
C GLU A 70 -18.58 1.61 22.33
N THR A 71 -17.96 2.66 22.90
CA THR A 71 -18.54 3.42 24.02
C THR A 71 -19.48 4.53 23.58
N LEU A 72 -19.49 4.86 22.29
CA LEU A 72 -20.23 5.97 21.68
C LEU A 72 -19.84 7.36 22.20
N GLU A 73 -18.79 7.47 23.00
CA GLU A 73 -18.27 8.73 23.51
C GLU A 73 -17.52 9.51 22.44
N SER A 74 -17.71 10.84 22.46
CA SER A 74 -16.96 11.75 21.59
C SER A 74 -15.61 12.05 22.20
N TYR A 75 -14.56 12.01 21.41
CA TYR A 75 -13.21 12.38 21.83
C TYR A 75 -12.60 13.37 20.85
N LEU A 76 -11.70 14.21 21.37
CA LEU A 76 -10.96 15.15 20.55
C LEU A 76 -9.87 14.40 19.77
N ILE A 77 -9.85 14.56 18.45
CA ILE A 77 -8.85 13.91 17.60
C ILE A 77 -7.52 14.62 17.73
N THR A 78 -6.47 13.85 18.00
CA THR A 78 -5.09 14.34 18.07
C THR A 78 -4.31 13.97 16.81
N LYS A 79 -3.14 14.58 16.64
CA LYS A 79 -2.24 14.27 15.51
C LYS A 79 -1.79 12.79 15.47
N LYS A 80 -1.79 12.12 16.62
CA LYS A 80 -1.45 10.69 16.74
C LYS A 80 -2.60 9.80 16.30
N ASP A 81 -3.84 10.24 16.52
CA ASP A 81 -5.03 9.50 16.10
C ASP A 81 -5.20 9.57 14.59
N TYR A 82 -4.76 10.65 13.93
CA TYR A 82 -4.85 10.79 12.48
C TYR A 82 -3.77 9.97 11.75
N LEU A 83 -4.21 8.88 11.12
CA LEU A 83 -3.35 7.90 10.43
C LEU A 83 -2.88 8.37 9.05
N GLY A 84 -3.58 9.32 8.43
CA GLY A 84 -3.18 9.95 7.17
C GLY A 84 -4.17 9.73 6.03
N LEU A 85 -3.66 9.75 4.81
CA LEU A 85 -4.46 9.60 3.59
C LEU A 85 -4.80 8.13 3.31
N TYR A 86 -6.02 7.88 2.84
CA TYR A 86 -6.45 6.56 2.40
C TYR A 86 -5.58 6.01 1.25
N GLY A 87 -5.42 4.69 1.20
CA GLY A 87 -4.63 3.99 0.18
C GLY A 87 -3.11 4.15 0.34
N ARG A 88 -2.64 4.93 1.33
CA ARG A 88 -1.23 5.17 1.60
C ARG A 88 -0.80 4.40 2.84
N SER A 89 0.04 3.39 2.61
CA SER A 89 0.70 2.70 3.71
C SER A 89 1.95 3.48 4.11
N PRO A 90 2.22 3.66 5.42
CA PRO A 90 3.45 4.26 5.88
C PRO A 90 4.69 3.45 5.54
N HIS A 91 4.58 2.12 5.45
CA HIS A 91 5.71 1.23 5.26
C HIS A 91 5.52 0.37 4.02
N SER A 92 6.49 0.39 3.12
CA SER A 92 6.52 -0.51 1.97
C SER A 92 7.94 -0.91 1.62
N GLY A 93 8.10 -2.05 0.97
CA GLY A 93 9.42 -2.52 0.61
C GLY A 93 9.41 -3.56 -0.48
N ILE A 94 10.55 -3.71 -1.14
CA ILE A 94 10.77 -4.70 -2.18
C ILE A 94 12.10 -5.38 -1.90
N ALA A 95 12.10 -6.70 -1.83
CA ALA A 95 13.30 -7.51 -1.81
C ALA A 95 13.38 -8.31 -3.12
N LYS A 96 14.52 -8.24 -3.80
CA LYS A 96 14.82 -8.97 -5.03
C LYS A 96 16.06 -9.82 -4.81
N LEU A 97 15.95 -11.09 -5.17
CA LEU A 97 17.08 -12.00 -5.29
C LEU A 97 17.13 -12.47 -6.74
N ARG A 98 18.27 -12.27 -7.39
CA ARG A 98 18.54 -12.78 -8.73
C ARG A 98 19.70 -13.75 -8.66
N TYR A 99 19.51 -14.91 -9.25
CA TYR A 99 20.58 -15.85 -9.53
C TYR A 99 20.87 -15.87 -11.03
N GLN A 100 22.15 -15.93 -11.38
CA GLN A 100 22.61 -16.16 -12.74
C GLN A 100 23.74 -17.18 -12.73
N SER A 101 23.61 -18.24 -13.51
CA SER A 101 24.65 -19.26 -13.64
C SER A 101 25.91 -18.70 -14.31
N LYS A 102 27.09 -19.21 -13.92
CA LYS A 102 28.37 -18.81 -14.54
C LYS A 102 28.41 -19.13 -16.03
N SER A 103 27.71 -20.17 -16.45
CA SER A 103 27.60 -20.58 -17.86
C SER A 103 26.56 -19.77 -18.64
N GLY A 104 25.80 -18.87 -18.00
CA GLY A 104 24.69 -18.14 -18.62
C GLY A 104 23.47 -19.01 -18.97
N LYS A 105 23.55 -20.33 -18.78
CA LYS A 105 22.51 -21.27 -19.20
C LYS A 105 21.23 -21.20 -18.38
N TRP A 106 21.25 -20.62 -17.18
CA TRP A 106 20.04 -20.44 -16.40
C TRP A 106 20.10 -19.22 -15.50
N ASP A 107 18.93 -18.61 -15.33
CA ASP A 107 18.68 -17.48 -14.44
C ASP A 107 17.46 -17.79 -13.57
N ALA A 108 17.47 -17.32 -12.34
CA ALA A 108 16.28 -17.32 -11.49
C ALA A 108 16.11 -15.95 -10.85
N SER A 109 14.87 -15.56 -10.60
CA SER A 109 14.54 -14.32 -9.90
C SER A 109 13.43 -14.55 -8.91
N LEU A 110 13.60 -14.05 -7.70
CA LEU A 110 12.58 -13.99 -6.67
C LEU A 110 12.38 -12.53 -6.30
N ARG A 111 11.14 -12.07 -6.30
CA ARG A 111 10.74 -10.73 -5.87
C ARG A 111 9.66 -10.83 -4.81
N CYS A 112 9.98 -10.34 -3.61
CA CYS A 112 9.04 -10.12 -2.53
C CYS A 112 8.69 -8.63 -2.48
N ILE A 113 7.41 -8.31 -2.43
CA ILE A 113 6.88 -6.95 -2.26
C ILE A 113 6.11 -6.93 -0.95
N TYR A 114 6.59 -6.15 0.01
CA TYR A 114 5.88 -5.88 1.25
C TYR A 114 5.05 -4.61 1.10
N ARG A 115 3.79 -4.69 1.52
CA ARG A 115 2.93 -3.52 1.67
C ARG A 115 2.36 -3.55 3.09
N GLY A 116 2.66 -2.51 3.85
CA GLY A 116 2.12 -2.33 5.20
C GLY A 116 0.62 -2.05 5.19
N SER A 117 0.06 -1.97 6.39
CA SER A 117 -1.35 -1.66 6.58
C SER A 117 -1.70 -0.26 6.07
N TYR A 118 -2.94 -0.09 5.62
CA TYR A 118 -3.47 1.19 5.14
C TYR A 118 -5.00 1.21 5.22
N GLY A 119 -5.60 2.40 5.33
CA GLY A 119 -7.05 2.55 5.26
C GLY A 119 -7.56 2.47 3.82
N SER A 120 -8.57 1.65 3.56
CA SER A 120 -9.36 1.74 2.33
C SER A 120 -10.33 2.91 2.45
N ALA A 121 -10.53 3.68 1.39
CA ALA A 121 -11.30 4.91 1.53
C ALA A 121 -12.77 4.70 1.94
N ALA A 122 -13.39 5.77 2.44
CA ALA A 122 -14.68 5.81 3.13
C ALA A 122 -15.92 5.39 2.29
N THR A 123 -15.74 4.81 1.11
CA THR A 123 -16.86 4.36 0.28
C THR A 123 -17.20 2.91 0.64
N ALA A 124 -18.20 2.74 1.49
CA ALA A 124 -18.88 1.47 1.65
C ALA A 124 -19.58 1.10 0.33
N GLY A 125 -19.31 -0.09 -0.22
CA GLY A 125 -19.88 -0.50 -1.49
C GLY A 125 -19.72 -1.98 -1.77
N SER A 126 -20.61 -2.54 -2.59
CA SER A 126 -20.49 -3.93 -3.07
C SER A 126 -19.80 -3.94 -4.44
N VAL A 127 -18.65 -4.59 -4.54
CA VAL A 127 -17.92 -4.80 -5.80
C VAL A 127 -17.93 -6.30 -6.07
N SER A 128 -18.57 -6.73 -7.16
CA SER A 128 -18.72 -8.16 -7.53
C SER A 128 -19.39 -9.03 -6.45
N GLY A 129 -20.29 -8.46 -5.63
CA GLY A 129 -20.92 -9.20 -4.52
C GLY A 129 -20.06 -9.31 -3.26
N THR A 130 -18.82 -8.79 -3.29
CA THR A 130 -17.98 -8.62 -2.10
C THR A 130 -18.26 -7.24 -1.49
N LEU A 131 -18.71 -7.23 -0.24
CA LEU A 131 -18.87 -5.99 0.53
C LEU A 131 -17.48 -5.45 0.90
N ILE A 132 -17.19 -4.23 0.46
CA ILE A 132 -16.04 -3.46 0.93
C ILE A 132 -16.56 -2.57 2.06
N PRO A 133 -16.30 -2.90 3.34
CA PRO A 133 -16.67 -2.02 4.44
C PRO A 133 -15.89 -0.71 4.31
N SER A 134 -16.54 0.41 4.63
CA SER A 134 -15.82 1.67 4.83
C SER A 134 -14.77 1.46 5.92
N SER A 135 -13.53 1.94 5.71
CA SER A 135 -12.57 1.97 6.82
C SER A 135 -13.02 2.93 7.90
N ASP A 136 -13.69 4.03 7.53
CA ASP A 136 -14.24 5.00 8.46
C ASP A 136 -15.42 4.37 9.22
N ARG A 137 -15.17 4.05 10.50
CA ARG A 137 -16.12 3.36 11.37
C ARG A 137 -17.01 4.34 12.15
N ASN A 138 -16.60 5.59 12.28
CA ASN A 138 -17.31 6.60 13.07
C ASN A 138 -17.91 7.74 12.21
N SER A 139 -17.82 7.61 10.89
CA SER A 139 -18.37 8.54 9.88
C SER A 139 -17.86 9.98 10.03
N ASN A 140 -16.63 10.16 10.51
CA ASN A 140 -16.01 11.49 10.66
C ASN A 140 -15.25 11.94 9.41
N GLY A 141 -15.16 11.10 8.37
CA GLY A 141 -14.53 11.41 7.10
C GLY A 141 -13.00 11.44 7.14
N ILE A 142 -12.37 11.00 8.24
CA ILE A 142 -10.92 10.96 8.39
C ILE A 142 -10.44 9.59 8.86
N LEU A 143 -9.27 9.16 8.40
CA LEU A 143 -8.71 7.88 8.83
C LEU A 143 -8.11 8.00 10.24
N ASP A 144 -8.78 7.43 11.23
CA ASP A 144 -8.39 7.50 12.64
C ASP A 144 -8.08 6.14 13.31
N ARG A 145 -7.70 6.16 14.59
CA ARG A 145 -7.27 4.97 15.34
C ARG A 145 -8.34 3.87 15.50
N TYR A 146 -9.63 4.20 15.37
CA TYR A 146 -10.73 3.24 15.51
C TYR A 146 -11.21 2.67 14.17
N ASP A 147 -10.61 3.13 13.08
CA ASP A 147 -10.96 2.70 11.74
C ASP A 147 -10.37 1.35 11.36
N HIS A 148 -11.06 0.68 10.45
CA HIS A 148 -10.63 -0.61 9.94
C HIS A 148 -9.53 -0.43 8.88
N LEU A 149 -8.33 -0.93 9.17
CA LEU A 149 -7.23 -0.95 8.23
C LEU A 149 -7.18 -2.28 7.49
N VAL A 150 -6.77 -2.24 6.22
CA VAL A 150 -6.31 -3.43 5.51
C VAL A 150 -5.01 -3.90 6.17
N THR A 151 -4.96 -5.15 6.58
CA THR A 151 -3.77 -5.77 7.18
C THR A 151 -2.60 -5.78 6.19
N ASP A 152 -1.38 -5.75 6.71
CA ASP A 152 -0.18 -5.85 5.90
C ASP A 152 -0.08 -7.21 5.19
N TYR A 153 0.58 -7.22 4.02
CA TYR A 153 0.70 -8.42 3.20
C TYR A 153 1.97 -8.43 2.36
N PHE A 154 2.29 -9.62 1.86
CA PHE A 154 3.41 -9.87 0.96
C PHE A 154 2.92 -10.39 -0.39
N ILE A 155 3.48 -9.86 -1.48
CA ILE A 155 3.31 -10.40 -2.82
C ILE A 155 4.64 -11.04 -3.24
N LEU A 156 4.60 -12.33 -3.54
CA LEU A 156 5.75 -13.10 -4.00
C LEU A 156 5.61 -13.36 -5.51
N ASN A 157 6.67 -13.02 -6.25
CA ASN A 157 6.81 -13.34 -7.66
C ASN A 157 8.10 -14.13 -7.85
N ALA A 158 8.04 -15.25 -8.54
CA ALA A 158 9.19 -16.10 -8.80
C ALA A 158 9.27 -16.44 -10.29
N GLY A 159 10.46 -16.34 -10.85
CA GLY A 159 10.70 -16.63 -12.26
C GLY A 159 11.98 -17.43 -12.45
N TYR A 160 11.99 -18.25 -13.48
CA TYR A 160 13.14 -19.05 -13.88
C TYR A 160 13.25 -19.03 -15.41
N ALA A 161 14.48 -18.96 -15.90
CA ALA A 161 14.77 -19.05 -17.32
C ALA A 161 15.93 -20.00 -17.57
N TYR A 162 15.83 -20.79 -18.64
CA TYR A 162 16.85 -21.70 -19.11
C TYR A 162 17.17 -21.43 -20.59
N GLN A 163 18.45 -21.37 -20.91
CA GLN A 163 18.96 -21.21 -22.26
C GLN A 163 19.49 -22.55 -22.77
N ILE A 164 18.87 -23.06 -23.83
CA ILE A 164 19.18 -24.37 -24.42
C ILE A 164 20.39 -24.24 -25.35
N ASN A 165 20.34 -23.28 -26.29
CA ASN A 165 21.41 -22.92 -27.24
C ASN A 165 21.53 -21.38 -27.33
N SER A 166 22.50 -20.86 -28.09
CA SER A 166 22.64 -19.42 -28.34
C SER A 166 21.36 -18.76 -28.88
N ASN A 167 20.50 -19.52 -29.55
CA ASN A 167 19.31 -19.01 -30.24
C ASN A 167 17.97 -19.24 -29.50
N TRP A 168 17.92 -20.07 -28.45
CA TRP A 168 16.65 -20.44 -27.80
C TRP A 168 16.72 -20.31 -26.27
N ARG A 169 15.78 -19.53 -25.71
CA ARG A 169 15.61 -19.30 -24.26
C ARG A 169 14.16 -19.54 -23.86
N ILE A 170 13.96 -20.37 -22.84
CA ILE A 170 12.65 -20.63 -22.22
C ILE A 170 12.61 -19.88 -20.89
N SER A 171 11.54 -19.15 -20.61
CA SER A 171 11.33 -18.46 -19.33
C SER A 171 9.91 -18.65 -18.81
N ARG A 172 9.77 -18.76 -17.49
CA ARG A 172 8.48 -18.79 -16.78
C ARG A 172 8.53 -17.76 -15.64
N CYS A 173 7.43 -17.04 -15.44
CA CYS A 173 7.26 -15.98 -14.43
C CYS A 173 6.01 -16.24 -13.59
#